data_AF-X1PJK5-F1
#
_entry.id   AF-X1PJK5-F1
#
_cell.length_a   1.000
_cell.length_b   1.000
_cell.length_c   1.000
_cell.angle_alpha   90.00
_cell.angle_beta   90.00
_cell.angle_gamma   90.00
#
_symmetry.space_group_name_H-M   'P 1'
#
loop_
_entity.id
_entity.type
_entity.pdbx_description
1 polymer ?
#
loop_
_entity_poly.entity_id
_entity_poly.type
_entity_poly.pdbx_seq_one_letter_code
_entity_poly.pdbx_strand_id
1 'polypeptide(L)'
;MSSFMARSARHFLVIKAARYFRRELEKAGLDNLKTLAEAGISIVGTYLDGSSPSEKTQIKRDLSGLLQMGVTPDMVFEELIRQMPKLAPIIEKKEGYKKTEVEKLVSFLKEEKAM
;
A
#
# COMPACT_ATOMS: atom_id res chain seq x y z
N MET A 1 -20.88 -10.99 -13.59
CA MET A 1 -20.78 -11.49 -12.20
C MET A 1 -19.48 -12.26 -12.04
N SER A 2 -18.63 -11.93 -11.07
CA SER A 2 -17.47 -12.78 -10.74
C SER A 2 -17.93 -14.00 -9.93
N SER A 3 -17.40 -15.19 -10.21
CA SER A 3 -17.70 -16.40 -9.46
C SER A 3 -17.35 -16.27 -7.97
N PHE A 4 -17.92 -17.12 -7.11
CA PHE A 4 -17.55 -17.19 -5.69
C PHE A 4 -16.03 -17.37 -5.53
N MET A 5 -15.43 -18.28 -6.29
CA MET A 5 -13.97 -18.50 -6.28
C MET A 5 -13.17 -17.26 -6.66
N ALA A 6 -13.57 -16.53 -7.70
CA ALA A 6 -12.89 -15.31 -8.13
C ALA A 6 -12.94 -14.22 -7.03
N ARG A 7 -14.07 -14.08 -6.34
CA ARG A 7 -14.19 -13.15 -5.20
C ARG A 7 -13.32 -13.57 -4.02
N SER A 8 -13.33 -14.85 -3.67
CA SER A 8 -12.53 -15.40 -2.57
C SER A 8 -11.03 -15.27 -2.84
N ALA A 9 -10.59 -15.54 -4.08
CA ALA A 9 -9.20 -15.36 -4.49
C ALA A 9 -8.77 -13.89 -4.37
N ARG A 10 -9.59 -12.95 -4.85
CA ARG A 10 -9.31 -11.52 -4.70
C ARG A 10 -9.20 -11.11 -3.23
N HIS A 11 -10.14 -11.54 -2.39
CA HIS A 11 -10.13 -11.22 -0.97
C HIS A 11 -8.86 -11.77 -0.28
N PHE A 12 -8.47 -13.00 -0.60
CA PHE A 12 -7.23 -13.60 -0.11
C PHE A 12 -5.98 -12.81 -0.55
N LEU A 13 -5.95 -12.33 -1.80
CA LEU A 13 -4.87 -11.51 -2.32
C LEU A 13 -4.77 -10.15 -1.62
N VAL A 14 -5.90 -9.51 -1.33
CA VAL A 14 -5.96 -8.26 -0.54
C VAL A 14 -5.34 -8.48 0.84
N ILE A 15 -5.74 -9.53 1.56
CA ILE A 15 -5.20 -9.90 2.88
C ILE A 15 -3.68 -10.11 2.82
N LYS A 16 -3.23 -10.87 1.82
CA LYS A 16 -1.81 -11.18 1.64
C LYS A 16 -0.99 -9.94 1.32
N ALA A 17 -1.49 -9.05 0.46
CA ALA A 17 -0.84 -7.80 0.11
C ALA A 17 -0.73 -6.87 1.32
N ALA A 18 -1.83 -6.67 2.06
CA ALA A 18 -1.83 -5.87 3.28
C ALA A 18 -0.85 -6.42 4.33
N ARG A 19 -0.75 -7.75 4.47
CA ARG A 19 0.20 -8.40 5.38
C ARG A 19 1.65 -8.11 5.01
N TYR A 20 1.97 -8.01 3.72
CA TYR A 20 3.31 -7.64 3.27
C TYR A 20 3.65 -6.21 3.68
N PHE A 21 2.79 -5.24 3.35
CA PHE A 21 2.97 -3.84 3.77
C PHE A 21 3.09 -3.71 5.29
N ARG A 22 2.25 -4.42 6.05
CA ARG A 22 2.29 -4.41 7.51
C ARG A 22 3.67 -4.76 8.05
N ARG A 23 4.32 -5.80 7.52
CA ARG A 23 5.67 -6.20 7.97
C ARG A 23 6.69 -5.11 7.75
N GLU A 24 6.62 -4.42 6.62
CA GLU A 24 7.52 -3.32 6.29
C GLU A 24 7.28 -2.11 7.20
N LEU A 25 6.02 -1.78 7.49
CA LEU A 25 5.66 -0.73 8.45
C LEU A 25 6.05 -1.07 9.89
N GLU A 26 5.92 -2.33 10.31
CA GLU A 26 6.35 -2.80 11.62
C GLU A 26 7.88 -2.66 11.79
N LYS A 27 8.67 -2.93 10.75
CA LYS A 27 10.13 -2.68 10.75
C LYS A 27 10.46 -1.19 10.86
N ALA A 28 9.71 -0.34 10.18
CA ALA A 28 9.92 1.12 10.23
C ALA A 28 9.61 1.72 11.61
N GLY A 29 8.73 1.06 12.38
CA GLY A 29 8.34 1.48 13.72
C GLY A 29 7.25 2.56 13.72
N LEU A 30 6.25 2.39 14.59
CA LEU A 30 5.05 3.23 14.59
C LEU A 30 5.33 4.72 14.88
N ASP A 31 6.31 5.01 15.73
CA ASP A 31 6.70 6.40 16.07
C ASP A 31 7.32 7.13 14.87
N ASN A 32 8.09 6.43 14.05
CA ASN A 32 8.65 6.98 12.83
C ASN A 32 7.55 7.28 11.80
N LEU A 33 6.61 6.35 11.62
CA LEU A 33 5.45 6.55 10.74
C LEU A 33 4.61 7.75 11.16
N LYS A 34 4.40 7.91 12.47
CA LYS A 34 3.70 9.07 13.03
C LYS A 34 4.46 10.37 12.74
N THR A 35 5.77 10.39 12.92
CA THR A 35 6.63 11.55 12.63
C THR A 35 6.55 11.97 11.16
N LEU A 36 6.62 11.00 10.24
CA LEU A 36 6.46 11.24 8.80
C LEU A 36 5.08 11.81 8.47
N ALA A 37 4.01 11.20 8.99
CA ALA A 37 2.65 11.66 8.74
C ALA A 37 2.38 13.06 9.32
N GLU A 38 2.90 13.38 10.50
CA GLU A 38 2.80 14.70 11.13
C GLU A 38 3.57 15.76 10.34
N ALA A 39 4.72 15.42 9.76
CA ALA A 39 5.44 16.26 8.83
C ALA A 39 4.76 16.37 7.45
N GLY A 40 3.67 15.63 7.20
CA GLY A 40 3.00 15.57 5.89
C GLY A 40 3.80 14.84 4.82
N ILE A 41 4.81 14.07 5.21
CA ILE A 41 5.64 13.26 4.33
C ILE A 41 4.93 11.93 4.08
N SER A 42 4.99 11.46 2.83
CA SER A 42 4.34 10.21 2.43
C SER A 42 5.11 9.00 2.94
N ILE A 43 4.45 8.14 3.71
CA ILE A 43 5.05 6.90 4.23
C ILE A 43 5.39 5.96 3.06
N VAL A 44 4.45 5.74 2.14
CA VAL A 44 4.66 4.93 0.94
C VAL A 44 5.74 5.53 0.06
N GLY A 45 5.71 6.85 -0.16
CA GLY A 45 6.74 7.54 -0.93
C GLY A 45 8.13 7.32 -0.32
N THR A 46 8.30 7.57 0.97
CA THR A 46 9.57 7.37 1.67
C THR A 46 10.04 5.92 1.61
N TYR A 47 9.14 4.94 1.78
CA TYR A 47 9.49 3.53 1.66
C TYR A 47 9.96 3.16 0.24
N LEU A 48 9.21 3.59 -0.78
CA LEU A 48 9.56 3.35 -2.17
C LEU A 48 10.87 4.06 -2.55
N ASP A 49 11.12 5.27 -2.06
CA ASP A 49 12.35 6.00 -2.33
C ASP A 49 13.58 5.31 -1.72
N GLY A 50 13.44 4.78 -0.50
CA GLY A 50 14.48 4.03 0.20
C GLY A 50 14.71 2.59 -0.28
N SER A 51 13.83 2.06 -1.12
CA SER A 51 13.97 0.70 -1.69
C SER A 51 15.03 0.66 -2.79
N SER A 52 15.76 -0.45 -2.91
CA SER A 52 16.72 -0.65 -4.00
C SER A 52 16.02 -0.80 -5.37
N PRO A 53 16.71 -0.56 -6.51
CA PRO A 53 16.10 -0.69 -7.84
C PRO A 53 15.50 -2.09 -8.12
N SER A 54 16.14 -3.16 -7.63
CA SER A 54 15.64 -4.53 -7.75
C SER A 54 14.37 -4.76 -6.92
N GLU A 55 14.33 -4.24 -5.69
CA GLU A 55 13.13 -4.28 -4.84
C GLU A 55 11.98 -3.49 -5.46
N LYS A 56 12.23 -2.28 -5.96
CA LYS A 56 11.20 -1.49 -6.65
C LYS A 56 10.64 -2.25 -7.85
N THR A 57 11.49 -2.89 -8.65
CA THR A 57 11.05 -3.70 -9.80
C THR A 57 10.18 -4.87 -9.36
N GLN A 58 10.56 -5.57 -8.30
CA GLN A 58 9.79 -6.69 -7.76
C GLN A 58 8.43 -6.22 -7.19
N ILE A 59 8.44 -5.19 -6.35
CA ILE A 59 7.24 -4.58 -5.77
C ILE A 59 6.28 -4.15 -6.89
N LYS A 60 6.80 -3.49 -7.93
CA LYS A 60 6.01 -3.05 -9.07
C LYS A 60 5.38 -4.21 -9.83
N ARG A 61 6.15 -5.26 -10.13
CA ARG A 61 5.64 -6.48 -10.78
C ARG A 61 4.52 -7.15 -9.97
N ASP A 62 4.72 -7.29 -8.67
CA ASP A 62 3.74 -7.94 -7.78
C ASP A 62 2.45 -7.12 -7.68
N LEU A 63 2.57 -5.81 -7.50
CA LEU A 63 1.42 -4.90 -7.43
C LEU A 63 0.69 -4.76 -8.76
N SER A 64 1.40 -4.74 -9.90
CA SER A 64 0.79 -4.76 -11.24
C SER A 64 -0.01 -6.05 -11.46
N GLY A 65 0.49 -7.19 -11.00
CA GLY A 65 -0.26 -8.46 -11.02
C GLY A 65 -1.54 -8.39 -10.17
N LEU A 66 -1.45 -7.84 -8.96
CA LEU A 66 -2.60 -7.63 -8.08
C LEU A 66 -3.67 -6.72 -8.72
N LEU A 67 -3.24 -5.62 -9.35
CA LEU A 67 -4.13 -4.71 -10.09
C LEU A 67 -4.88 -5.43 -11.21
N GLN A 68 -4.20 -6.26 -12.01
CA GLN A 68 -4.82 -7.05 -13.09
C GLN A 68 -5.87 -8.04 -12.56
N MET A 69 -5.70 -8.52 -11.32
CA MET A 69 -6.67 -9.39 -10.64
C MET A 69 -7.82 -8.61 -9.96
N GLY A 70 -7.81 -7.27 -10.09
CA GLY A 70 -8.83 -6.36 -9.55
C GLY A 70 -8.67 -6.04 -8.07
N VAL A 71 -7.46 -6.20 -7.52
CA VAL A 71 -7.07 -5.70 -6.20
C VAL A 71 -6.61 -4.25 -6.36
N THR A 72 -7.29 -3.30 -5.73
CA THR A 72 -6.92 -1.88 -5.82
C THR A 72 -6.05 -1.44 -4.63
N PRO A 73 -5.25 -0.37 -4.79
CA PRO A 73 -4.53 0.26 -3.67
C PRO A 73 -5.43 0.58 -2.47
N ASP A 74 -6.64 1.12 -2.70
CA ASP A 74 -7.60 1.38 -1.62
C ASP A 74 -7.97 0.13 -0.83
N MET A 75 -8.23 -1.00 -1.50
CA MET A 75 -8.54 -2.27 -0.83
C MET A 75 -7.38 -2.74 0.04
N VAL A 76 -6.14 -2.56 -0.43
CA VAL A 76 -4.94 -2.92 0.34
C VAL A 76 -4.79 -2.02 1.56
N PHE A 77 -5.01 -0.71 1.41
CA PHE A 77 -4.94 0.24 2.52
C PHE A 77 -6.02 0.01 3.58
N GLU A 78 -7.25 -0.28 3.18
CA GLU A 78 -8.34 -0.61 4.10
C GLU A 78 -8.04 -1.87 4.89
N GLU A 79 -7.57 -2.93 4.22
CA GLU A 79 -7.19 -4.16 4.87
C GLU A 79 -5.94 -3.99 5.74
N LEU A 80 -4.99 -3.13 5.34
CA LEU A 80 -3.82 -2.78 6.14
C LEU A 80 -4.21 -2.10 7.45
N ILE A 81 -5.13 -1.14 7.41
CA ILE A 81 -5.68 -0.50 8.61
C ILE A 81 -6.40 -1.54 9.49
N ARG A 82 -7.17 -2.45 8.90
CA ARG A 82 -7.81 -3.55 9.65
C ARG A 82 -6.79 -4.45 10.35
N GLN A 83 -5.70 -4.80 9.67
CA GLN A 83 -4.64 -5.66 10.23
C GLN A 83 -3.73 -4.93 11.21
N MET A 84 -3.64 -3.60 11.13
CA MET A 84 -2.83 -2.74 12.01
C MET A 84 -3.65 -1.51 12.46
N PRO A 85 -4.62 -1.68 13.39
CA PRO A 85 -5.55 -0.60 13.76
C PRO A 85 -4.88 0.66 14.30
N LYS A 86 -3.70 0.53 14.90
CA LYS A 86 -2.89 1.67 15.40
C LYS A 86 -2.42 2.61 14.28
N LEU A 87 -2.45 2.17 13.02
CA LEU A 87 -2.12 2.98 11.85
C LEU A 87 -3.29 3.89 11.43
N ALA A 88 -4.55 3.53 11.76
CA ALA A 88 -5.73 4.35 11.48
C ALA A 88 -5.57 5.80 11.94
N PRO A 89 -5.24 6.10 13.22
CA PRO A 89 -5.07 7.47 13.68
C PRO A 89 -3.84 8.17 13.11
N ILE A 90 -2.95 7.49 12.37
CA ILE A 90 -1.84 8.12 11.65
C ILE A 90 -2.30 8.53 10.25
N ILE A 91 -2.99 7.62 9.56
CA ILE A 91 -3.44 7.81 8.17
C ILE A 91 -4.67 8.74 8.08
N GLU A 92 -5.57 8.66 9.05
CA GLU A 92 -6.86 9.37 9.03
C GLU A 92 -6.82 10.72 9.76
N LYS A 93 -5.79 10.98 10.57
CA LYS A 93 -5.67 12.22 11.36
C LYS A 93 -5.56 13.48 10.52
N LYS A 94 -4.97 13.38 9.33
CA LYS A 94 -4.86 14.49 8.39
C LYS A 94 -5.74 14.22 7.18
N GLU A 95 -6.70 15.12 6.95
CA GLU A 95 -7.60 15.04 5.82
C GLU A 95 -6.81 14.96 4.50
N GLY A 96 -7.19 14.03 3.64
CA GLY A 96 -6.51 13.79 2.37
C GLY A 96 -5.20 13.01 2.45
N TYR A 97 -4.63 12.72 3.65
CA TYR A 97 -3.37 11.99 3.75
C TYR A 97 -3.46 10.57 3.17
N LYS A 98 -4.50 9.81 3.53
CA LYS A 98 -4.80 8.50 2.90
C LYS A 98 -4.85 8.60 1.36
N LYS A 99 -5.49 9.64 0.84
CA LYS A 99 -5.62 9.85 -0.60
C LYS A 99 -4.25 10.07 -1.24
N THR A 100 -3.40 10.89 -0.62
CA THR A 100 -2.01 11.10 -1.06
C THR A 100 -1.20 9.80 -1.09
N GLU A 101 -1.34 8.96 -0.05
CA GLU A 101 -0.66 7.66 0.01
C GLU A 101 -1.10 6.72 -1.13
N VAL A 102 -2.41 6.67 -1.39
CA VAL A 102 -2.98 5.90 -2.50
C VAL A 102 -2.50 6.45 -3.85
N GLU A 103 -2.52 7.76 -4.04
CA GLU A 103 -2.06 8.41 -5.28
C GLU A 103 -0.58 8.18 -5.55
N LYS A 104 0.26 8.19 -4.51
CA LYS A 104 1.69 7.84 -4.58
C LYS A 104 1.88 6.41 -5.07
N LEU A 105 1.14 5.45 -4.50
CA LEU A 105 1.21 4.06 -4.92
C LEU A 105 0.70 3.88 -6.36
N VAL A 106 -0.39 4.55 -6.74
CA VAL A 106 -0.91 4.52 -8.11
C VAL A 106 0.10 5.11 -9.11
N SER A 107 0.76 6.21 -8.75
CA SER A 107 1.76 6.86 -9.61
C SER A 107 2.95 5.94 -9.88
N PHE A 108 3.47 5.31 -8.82
CA PHE A 108 4.54 4.31 -8.92
C PHE A 108 4.19 3.16 -9.89
N LEU A 109 2.93 2.70 -9.88
CA LEU A 109 2.44 1.66 -10.79
C LEU A 109 2.25 2.14 -12.22
N LYS A 110 1.88 3.42 -12.42
CA LYS A 110 1.68 4.02 -13.75
C LYS A 110 2.97 4.34 -14.49
N GLU A 111 4.06 4.59 -13.78
CA GLU A 111 5.38 4.88 -14.38
C GLU A 111 5.90 3.76 -15.31
N GLU A 112 5.27 2.58 -15.37
CA GLU A 112 5.58 1.52 -16.34
C GLU A 112 5.05 1.78 -17.76
N LYS A 113 4.06 2.67 -17.95
CA LYS A 113 3.47 2.91 -19.28
C LYS A 113 4.28 3.84 -20.19
N ALA A 114 5.40 4.38 -19.71
CA ALA A 114 6.19 5.40 -20.40
C ALA A 114 7.57 4.91 -20.89
N MET A 115 7.83 3.61 -20.83
CA MET A 115 9.05 2.97 -21.37
C MET A 115 8.67 1.78 -22.24
#